data_AF-A0AAV9YZQ6-F1
#
_entry.id   AF-A0AAV9YZQ6-F1
#
_cell.length_a   1.000
_cell.length_b   1.000
_cell.length_c   1.000
_cell.angle_alpha   90.00
_cell.angle_beta   90.00
_cell.angle_gamma   90.00
#
_symmetry.space_group_name_H-M   'P 1'
#
loop_
_entity.id
_entity.type
_entity.pdbx_description
1 polymer ?
#
loop_
_entity_poly.entity_id
_entity_poly.type
_entity_poly.pdbx_seq_one_letter_code
_entity_poly.pdbx_strand_id
1 'polypeptide(L)'
;RLVGKKSLDKTDIHDRGILWKDAPPRFFLSPRFMEEIDRGIGELQTFIQRAAALLPNRANHFIIDPGDSCVPILKGAHDLFQLEAAWEIIRERLATGQRFFTKYIEEFK
;
A
#
# COMPACT_ATOMS: atom_id res chain seq x y z
N ARG A 1 -7.63 0.75 -11.18
CA ARG A 1 -6.43 -0.06 -11.55
C ARG A 1 -5.20 0.62 -10.97
N LEU A 2 -4.72 0.12 -9.83
CA LEU A 2 -3.59 0.67 -9.07
C LEU A 2 -2.32 0.89 -9.90
N VAL A 3 -2.06 -0.02 -10.84
CA VAL A 3 -0.90 -0.02 -11.73
C VAL A 3 -1.06 1.10 -12.76
N GLY A 4 -0.63 2.31 -12.40
CA GLY A 4 -0.62 3.48 -13.28
C GLY A 4 -1.04 4.79 -12.62
N LYS A 5 -1.65 4.73 -11.43
CA LYS A 5 -2.07 5.95 -10.72
C LYS A 5 -0.86 6.58 -10.02
N LYS A 6 -0.50 7.80 -10.41
CA LYS A 6 0.69 8.52 -9.91
C LYS A 6 0.39 9.43 -8.74
N SER A 7 -0.79 10.03 -8.70
CA SER A 7 -1.24 10.94 -7.66
C SER A 7 -2.67 10.62 -7.27
N LEU A 8 -3.03 11.00 -6.06
CA LEU A 8 -4.43 11.04 -5.64
C LEU A 8 -5.12 12.23 -6.34
N ASP A 9 -6.36 12.04 -6.75
CA ASP A 9 -7.24 13.07 -7.27
C ASP A 9 -8.48 13.21 -6.37
N LYS A 10 -9.33 14.19 -6.69
CA LYS A 10 -10.51 14.53 -5.87
C LYS A 10 -11.54 13.40 -5.76
N THR A 11 -11.50 12.41 -6.65
CA THR A 11 -12.40 11.25 -6.61
C THR A 11 -11.87 10.14 -5.72
N ASP A 12 -10.58 10.16 -5.41
CA ASP A 12 -9.94 9.19 -4.51
C ASP A 12 -10.00 9.61 -3.05
N ILE A 13 -10.18 10.91 -2.78
CA ILE A 13 -10.10 11.47 -1.43
C ILE A 13 -11.45 12.03 -1.02
N HIS A 14 -11.89 11.64 0.18
CA HIS A 14 -12.98 12.30 0.88
C HIS A 14 -12.42 13.25 1.94
N ASP A 15 -12.89 14.50 1.94
CA ASP A 15 -12.63 15.49 2.97
C ASP A 15 -13.89 15.68 3.82
N ARG A 16 -13.79 15.45 5.13
CA ARG A 16 -14.90 15.67 6.09
C ARG A 16 -15.05 17.12 6.55
N GLY A 17 -14.19 18.03 6.07
CA GLY A 17 -14.19 19.44 6.44
C GLY A 17 -13.42 19.73 7.73
N ILE A 18 -13.68 20.90 8.34
CA ILE A 18 -13.00 21.30 9.58
C ILE A 18 -13.55 20.47 10.74
N LEU A 19 -12.64 19.79 11.44
CA LEU A 19 -12.96 18.86 12.51
C LEU A 19 -12.37 19.35 13.84
N TRP A 20 -13.12 19.13 14.91
CA TRP A 20 -12.73 19.47 16.28
C TRP A 20 -11.67 18.49 16.80
N LYS A 21 -11.05 18.80 17.94
CA LYS A 21 -9.87 18.10 18.47
C LYS A 21 -10.04 16.58 18.70
N ASP A 22 -11.27 16.07 18.75
CA ASP A 22 -11.60 14.65 18.94
C ASP A 22 -12.40 14.04 17.77
N ALA A 23 -12.51 14.77 16.66
CA ALA A 23 -13.24 14.29 15.51
C ALA A 23 -12.42 13.25 14.72
N PRO A 24 -13.09 12.35 13.98
CA PRO A 24 -12.42 11.31 13.20
C PRO A 24 -11.48 11.92 12.15
N PRO A 25 -10.59 11.12 11.54
CA PRO A 25 -9.68 11.62 10.51
C PRO A 25 -10.40 12.38 9.40
N ARG A 26 -9.81 13.50 8.99
CA ARG A 26 -10.41 14.44 8.04
C ARG A 26 -10.38 13.93 6.62
N PHE A 27 -9.22 13.45 6.20
CA PHE A 27 -8.98 12.96 4.86
C PHE A 27 -8.91 11.43 4.90
N PHE A 28 -9.56 10.78 3.97
CA PHE A 28 -9.49 9.33 3.84
C PHE A 28 -9.74 8.95 2.38
N LEU A 29 -9.21 7.81 1.97
CA LEU A 29 -9.45 7.32 0.62
C LEU A 29 -10.90 6.87 0.45
N SER A 30 -11.40 6.94 -0.79
CA SER A 30 -12.70 6.37 -1.13
C SER A 30 -12.73 4.88 -0.79
N PRO A 31 -13.84 4.35 -0.26
CA PRO A 31 -13.89 2.94 0.16
C PRO A 31 -13.50 1.98 -0.95
N ARG A 32 -13.93 2.28 -2.18
CA ARG A 32 -13.56 1.51 -3.38
C ARG A 32 -12.06 1.55 -3.64
N PHE A 33 -11.43 2.71 -3.54
CA PHE A 33 -10.00 2.83 -3.80
C PHE A 33 -9.17 2.17 -2.70
N MET A 34 -9.60 2.30 -1.45
CA MET A 34 -9.00 1.58 -0.32
C MET A 34 -9.10 0.06 -0.49
N GLU A 35 -10.25 -0.46 -0.92
CA GLU A 35 -10.42 -1.90 -1.23
C GLU A 35 -9.49 -2.34 -2.37
N GLU A 36 -9.32 -1.53 -3.41
CA GLU A 36 -8.36 -1.80 -4.47
C GLU A 36 -6.94 -1.92 -3.89
N ILE A 37 -6.52 -0.99 -3.03
CA ILE A 37 -5.20 -0.97 -2.38
C ILE A 37 -5.00 -2.20 -1.49
N ASP A 38 -5.93 -2.47 -0.58
CA ASP A 38 -5.83 -3.61 0.36
C ASP A 38 -5.72 -4.94 -0.39
N ARG A 39 -6.54 -5.13 -1.44
CA ARG A 39 -6.45 -6.31 -2.31
C ARG A 39 -5.09 -6.39 -3.02
N GLY A 40 -4.62 -5.28 -3.61
CA GLY A 40 -3.35 -5.25 -4.32
C GLY A 40 -2.14 -5.55 -3.43
N ILE A 41 -2.15 -5.02 -2.21
CA ILE A 41 -1.14 -5.34 -1.18
C ILE A 41 -1.24 -6.83 -0.81
N GLY A 42 -2.42 -7.33 -0.48
CA GLY A 42 -2.61 -8.72 -0.04
C GLY A 42 -2.21 -9.76 -1.09
N GLU A 43 -2.62 -9.56 -2.33
CA GLU A 43 -2.28 -10.45 -3.45
C GLU A 43 -0.77 -10.49 -3.69
N LEU A 44 -0.14 -9.32 -3.84
CA LEU A 44 1.29 -9.25 -4.12
C LEU A 44 2.13 -9.75 -2.93
N GLN A 45 1.72 -9.45 -1.69
CA GLN A 45 2.39 -9.96 -0.49
C GLN A 45 2.35 -11.50 -0.46
N THR A 46 1.20 -12.09 -0.79
CA THR A 46 1.02 -13.54 -0.87
C THR A 46 1.95 -14.15 -1.93
N PHE A 47 2.05 -13.54 -3.11
CA PHE A 47 2.93 -14.03 -4.16
C PHE A 47 4.41 -13.95 -3.78
N ILE A 48 4.84 -12.84 -3.18
CA ILE A 48 6.22 -12.66 -2.69
C ILE A 48 6.55 -13.71 -1.62
N GLN A 49 5.65 -13.94 -0.66
CA GLN A 49 5.82 -14.93 0.39
C GLN A 49 5.96 -16.34 -0.16
N ARG A 50 5.07 -16.73 -1.07
CA ARG A 50 5.12 -18.04 -1.71
C ARG A 50 6.39 -18.24 -2.53
N ALA A 51 6.79 -17.24 -3.32
CA ALA A 51 8.01 -17.32 -4.12
C ALA A 51 9.26 -17.41 -3.22
N ALA A 52 9.32 -16.62 -2.15
CA ALA A 52 10.43 -16.68 -1.19
C ALA A 52 10.53 -18.04 -0.49
N ALA A 53 9.40 -18.66 -0.16
CA ALA A 53 9.34 -19.96 0.52
C ALA A 53 9.87 -21.13 -0.35
N LEU A 54 9.96 -20.96 -1.67
CA LEU A 54 10.54 -21.94 -2.57
C LEU A 54 12.08 -21.93 -2.58
N LEU A 55 12.70 -20.90 -2.01
CA LEU A 55 14.15 -20.71 -2.04
C LEU A 55 14.80 -21.33 -0.80
N PRO A 56 15.60 -22.41 -0.93
CA PRO A 56 16.31 -22.99 0.19
C PRO A 56 17.32 -21.95 0.72
N ASN A 57 17.24 -21.62 2.02
CA ASN A 57 18.03 -20.61 2.73
C ASN A 57 17.48 -19.18 2.78
N ARG A 58 16.29 -18.89 2.23
CA ARG A 58 15.69 -17.55 2.35
C ARG A 58 14.77 -17.45 3.58
N ALA A 59 15.30 -16.89 4.67
CA ALA A 59 14.53 -16.66 5.90
C ALA A 59 13.59 -15.43 5.80
N ASN A 60 13.94 -14.46 4.95
CA ASN A 60 13.25 -13.17 4.86
C ASN A 60 12.69 -12.93 3.46
N HIS A 61 11.55 -12.24 3.41
CA HIS A 61 10.88 -11.83 2.19
C HIS A 61 10.54 -10.34 2.25
N PHE A 62 10.32 -9.72 1.09
CA PHE A 62 9.91 -8.32 1.02
C PHE A 62 8.49 -8.15 1.57
N ILE A 63 8.27 -7.15 2.43
CA ILE A 63 6.98 -6.84 3.04
C ILE A 63 6.46 -5.55 2.43
N ILE A 64 5.28 -5.48 1.82
CA ILE A 64 4.84 -4.28 1.10
C ILE A 64 4.62 -3.09 2.05
N ASP A 65 3.87 -3.27 3.13
CA ASP A 65 3.69 -2.28 4.19
C ASP A 65 4.30 -2.78 5.51
N PRO A 66 5.60 -2.53 5.76
CA PRO A 66 6.26 -3.03 6.96
C PRO A 66 5.68 -2.36 8.21
N GLY A 67 5.18 -3.17 9.15
CA GLY A 67 4.65 -2.66 10.42
C GLY A 67 3.30 -1.96 10.32
N ASP A 68 2.55 -2.16 9.23
CA ASP A 68 1.24 -1.52 9.00
C ASP A 68 1.35 0.01 9.14
N SER A 69 2.34 0.59 8.45
CA SER A 69 2.76 1.98 8.64
C SER A 69 1.99 2.96 7.76
N CYS A 70 1.62 2.54 6.56
CA CYS A 70 1.02 3.43 5.56
C CYS A 70 -0.48 3.16 5.39
N VAL A 71 -0.91 1.90 5.43
CA VAL A 71 -2.32 1.51 5.29
C VAL A 71 -3.23 2.22 6.31
N PRO A 72 -2.87 2.35 7.61
CA PRO A 72 -3.70 3.10 8.55
C PRO A 72 -3.83 4.59 8.21
N ILE A 73 -2.76 5.20 7.70
CA ILE A 73 -2.78 6.61 7.24
C ILE A 73 -3.70 6.75 6.03
N LEU A 74 -3.68 5.80 5.09
CA LEU A 74 -4.56 5.78 3.93
C LEU A 74 -6.05 5.61 4.30
N LYS A 75 -6.33 4.86 5.37
CA LYS A 75 -7.68 4.73 5.95
C LYS A 75 -8.15 6.01 6.63
N GLY A 76 -7.22 6.87 7.07
CA GLY A 76 -7.56 8.17 7.64
C GLY A 76 -6.33 8.97 8.07
N ALA A 77 -6.27 10.22 7.62
CA ALA A 77 -5.26 11.20 8.01
C ALA A 77 -5.92 12.52 8.46
N HIS A 78 -5.25 13.24 9.36
CA HIS A 78 -5.67 14.59 9.75
C HIS A 78 -5.20 15.65 8.75
N ASP A 79 -4.17 15.32 7.97
CA ASP A 79 -3.55 16.19 6.99
C ASP A 79 -3.50 15.49 5.61
N LEU A 80 -3.76 16.26 4.56
CA LEU A 80 -3.72 15.77 3.18
C LEU A 80 -2.30 15.34 2.80
N PHE A 81 -1.28 16.05 3.28
CA PHE A 81 0.11 15.71 3.00
C PHE A 81 0.49 14.32 3.55
N GLN A 82 -0.04 13.95 4.72
CA GLN A 82 0.17 12.60 5.27
C GLN A 82 -0.46 11.53 4.36
N LEU A 83 -1.66 11.78 3.86
CA LEU A 83 -2.37 10.87 2.96
C LEU A 83 -1.62 10.69 1.63
N GLU A 84 -1.16 11.79 1.03
CA GLU A 84 -0.38 11.78 -0.21
C GLU A 84 0.97 11.07 -0.03
N ALA A 85 1.68 11.35 1.07
CA ALA A 85 2.95 10.70 1.37
C ALA A 85 2.78 9.19 1.58
N ALA A 86 1.76 8.75 2.32
CA ALA A 86 1.47 7.34 2.50
C ALA A 86 1.12 6.64 1.17
N TRP A 87 0.38 7.32 0.29
CA TRP A 87 0.07 6.80 -1.04
C TRP A 87 1.33 6.63 -1.89
N GLU A 88 2.19 7.64 -1.88
CA GLU A 88 3.45 7.61 -2.63
C GLU A 88 4.33 6.44 -2.18
N ILE A 89 4.48 6.27 -0.87
CA ILE A 89 5.23 5.14 -0.29
C ILE A 89 4.61 3.82 -0.75
N ILE A 90 3.30 3.59 -0.57
CA ILE A 90 2.65 2.33 -0.97
C ILE A 90 2.83 2.07 -2.46
N ARG A 91 2.71 3.09 -3.31
CA ARG A 91 2.91 2.97 -4.76
C ARG A 91 4.32 2.48 -5.09
N GLU A 92 5.34 3.08 -4.49
CA GLU A 92 6.74 2.65 -4.68
C GLU A 92 7.01 1.25 -4.12
N ARG A 93 6.41 0.93 -2.97
CA ARG A 93 6.52 -0.39 -2.33
C ARG A 93 5.88 -1.48 -3.17
N LEU A 94 4.71 -1.23 -3.77
CA LEU A 94 4.06 -2.17 -4.70
C LEU A 94 4.93 -2.42 -5.94
N ALA A 95 5.47 -1.36 -6.55
CA ALA A 95 6.38 -1.49 -7.69
C ALA A 95 7.66 -2.27 -7.32
N THR A 96 8.20 -2.02 -6.13
CA THR A 96 9.38 -2.72 -5.62
C THR A 96 9.07 -4.18 -5.28
N GLY A 97 7.90 -4.45 -4.70
CA GLY A 97 7.42 -5.81 -4.41
C GLY A 97 7.31 -6.65 -5.68
N GLN A 98 6.82 -6.08 -6.79
CA GLN A 98 6.78 -6.76 -8.09
C GLN A 98 8.19 -7.16 -8.55
N ARG A 99 9.18 -6.27 -8.40
CA ARG A 99 10.59 -6.58 -8.72
C ARG A 99 11.14 -7.71 -7.85
N PHE A 100 10.83 -7.72 -6.55
CA PHE A 100 11.22 -8.81 -5.65
C PHE A 100 10.56 -10.13 -6.00
N PHE A 101 9.28 -10.11 -6.37
CA PHE A 101 8.59 -11.31 -6.84
C PHE A 101 9.28 -11.90 -8.07
N THR A 102 9.53 -11.10 -9.11
CA THR A 102 10.26 -11.55 -10.31
C THR A 102 11.63 -12.12 -9.95
N LYS A 103 12.39 -11.41 -9.10
CA LYS A 103 13.69 -11.86 -8.61
C LYS A 103 13.62 -13.23 -7.94
N TYR A 104 12.62 -13.48 -7.09
CA TYR A 104 12.51 -14.76 -6.39
C TYR A 104 12.15 -15.92 -7.33
N ILE A 105 11.32 -15.65 -8.35
CA ILE A 105 11.03 -16.63 -9.39
C ILE A 105 12.26 -16.93 -10.24
N GLU A 106 13.10 -15.93 -10.52
CA GLU A 106 14.35 -16.12 -11.26
C GLU A 106 15.40 -16.89 -10.45
N GLU A 107 15.53 -16.62 -9.15
CA GLU A 107 16.45 -17.35 -8.25
C GLU A 107 16.06 -18.82 -8.03
N PHE A 108 14.79 -19.17 -8.24
CA PHE A 108 14.30 -20.53 -8.12
C PHE A 108 14.60 -21.39 -9.36
N LYS A 109 14.73 -20.75 -10.53
CA LYS A 109 15.07 -21.43 -11.78
C LYS A 109 16.52 -21.89 -11.80
#